data_AF-A0A2D9VSY7-F1
#
_entry.id   AF-A0A2D9VSY7-F1
#
_cell.length_a   1.000
_cell.length_b   1.000
_cell.length_c   1.000
_cell.angle_alpha   90.00
_cell.angle_beta   90.00
_cell.angle_gamma   90.00
#
_symmetry.space_group_name_H-M   'P 1'
#
loop_
_entity.id
_entity.type
_entity.pdbx_description
1 polymer ?
#
loop_
_entity_poly.entity_id
_entity_poly.type
_entity_poly.pdbx_seq_one_letter_code
_entity_poly.pdbx_strand_id
1 'polypeptide(L)' 'MSRETHYDLYLDAVDRLNSIIEEIRIKCAKKEVDFSSKVPPKTIKVAEMLVATGLPHQINNFASTLETLYGNDIQLNN' A
#
# COMPACT_ATOMS: atom_id res chain seq x y z
N MET A 1 24.89 -0.13 -16.15
CA MET A 1 23.86 -0.33 -15.12
C MET A 1 24.20 0.58 -13.96
N SER A 2 23.50 1.70 -13.82
CA SER A 2 23.56 2.55 -12.63
C SER A 2 23.07 1.72 -11.44
N ARG A 3 23.83 1.67 -10.34
CA ARG A 3 23.34 1.08 -9.09
C ARG A 3 22.19 1.95 -8.59
N GLU A 4 21.03 1.37 -8.32
CA GLU A 4 19.95 2.05 -7.62
C GLU A 4 20.48 2.54 -6.28
N THR A 5 20.25 3.82 -5.99
CA THR A 5 20.61 4.38 -4.69
C THR A 5 19.57 3.96 -3.65
N HIS A 6 19.93 4.04 -2.37
CA HIS A 6 18.97 3.83 -1.27
C HIS A 6 17.75 4.77 -1.39
N TYR A 7 17.96 5.97 -1.95
CA TYR A 7 16.90 6.94 -2.19
C TYR A 7 15.96 6.51 -3.31
N ASP A 8 16.48 5.96 -4.41
CA ASP A 8 15.66 5.42 -5.51
C ASP A 8 14.80 4.25 -5.01
N LEU A 9 15.40 3.31 -4.29
CA LEU A 9 14.70 2.18 -3.67
C LEU A 9 13.60 2.63 -2.69
N TYR A 10 13.85 3.72 -1.95
CA TYR A 10 12.88 4.30 -1.05
C TYR A 10 11.70 4.89 -1.82
N LEU A 11 11.96 5.69 -2.86
CA LEU A 11 10.89 6.27 -3.69
C LEU A 11 10.03 5.18 -4.31
N ASP A 12 10.65 4.15 -4.89
CA ASP A 12 9.92 3.04 -5.50
C ASP A 12 9.04 2.30 -4.47
N ALA A 13 9.54 2.10 -3.25
CA ALA A 13 8.77 1.47 -2.18
C ALA A 13 7.56 2.33 -1.75
N VAL A 14 7.74 3.66 -1.65
CA VAL A 14 6.67 4.60 -1.30
C VAL A 14 5.62 4.65 -2.42
N ASP A 15 6.05 4.74 -3.67
CA ASP A 15 5.16 4.74 -4.83
C ASP A 15 4.34 3.45 -4.89
N ARG A 16 4.98 2.29 -4.72
CA ARG A 16 4.28 1.01 -4.65
C ARG A 16 3.24 0.95 -3.53
N LEU A 17 3.60 1.41 -2.33
CA LEU A 17 2.66 1.46 -1.19
C LEU A 17 1.44 2.33 -1.51
N ASN A 18 1.66 3.52 -2.08
CA ASN A 18 0.58 4.44 -2.45
C ASN A 18 -0.31 3.85 -3.54
N SER A 19 0.26 3.21 -4.57
CA SER A 19 -0.49 2.53 -5.62
C SER A 19 -1.40 1.44 -5.06
N ILE A 20 -0.90 0.60 -4.14
CA ILE A 20 -1.71 -0.45 -3.51
C ILE A 20 -2.86 0.14 -2.69
N ILE A 21 -2.61 1.19 -1.91
CA ILE A 21 -3.67 1.87 -1.13
C ILE A 21 -4.73 2.43 -2.07
N GLU A 22 -4.34 3.06 -3.17
CA GLU A 22 -5.27 3.62 -4.16
C GLU A 22 -6.06 2.53 -4.88
N GLU A 23 -5.43 1.42 -5.26
CA GLU A 23 -6.14 0.26 -5.81
C GLU A 23 -7.21 -0.27 -4.87
N ILE A 24 -6.91 -0.38 -3.58
CA ILE A 24 -7.89 -0.81 -2.57
C ILE A 24 -9.03 0.22 -2.47
N ARG A 25 -8.73 1.53 -2.50
CA ARG A 25 -9.77 2.60 -2.50
C ARG A 25 -10.70 2.48 -3.70
N ILE A 26 -10.14 2.31 -4.90
CA ILE A 26 -10.92 2.14 -6.14
C ILE A 26 -11.81 0.89 -6.03
N LYS A 27 -11.24 -0.22 -5.55
CA LYS A 27 -11.94 -1.49 -5.33
C LYS A 27 -13.08 -1.36 -4.32
N CYS A 28 -12.87 -0.67 -3.20
CA CYS A 28 -13.90 -0.32 -2.21
C CYS A 28 -15.02 0.53 -2.83
N ALA A 29 -14.66 1.59 -3.56
CA ALA A 29 -15.62 2.48 -4.22
C ALA A 29 -16.50 1.74 -5.23
N LYS A 30 -15.91 0.86 -6.05
CA LYS A 30 -16.65 0.02 -7.01
C LYS A 30 -17.66 -0.93 -6.36
N LYS A 31 -17.40 -1.36 -5.12
CA LYS A 31 -18.30 -2.23 -4.35
C LYS A 31 -19.22 -1.47 -3.40
N GLU A 32 -19.22 -0.14 -3.45
CA GLU A 32 -19.96 0.73 -2.51
C GLU A 32 -19.67 0.43 -1.04
N VAL A 33 -18.44 -0.04 -0.76
CA VAL A 33 -17.96 -0.31 0.60
C VAL A 33 -17.12 0.88 1.04
N ASP A 34 -17.37 1.37 2.26
CA ASP A 34 -16.54 2.40 2.84
C ASP A 34 -15.11 1.90 3.06
N PHE A 35 -14.12 2.64 2.59
CA PHE A 35 -12.72 2.26 2.70
C PHE A 35 -12.28 2.09 4.16
N SER A 36 -12.73 2.97 5.06
CA SER A 36 -12.33 2.93 6.47
C SER A 36 -12.92 1.72 7.22
N SER A 37 -14.03 1.18 6.71
CA SER A 37 -14.61 -0.08 7.20
C SER A 37 -13.80 -1.32 6.80
N LYS A 38 -13.15 -1.30 5.62
CA LYS A 38 -12.32 -2.42 5.13
C LYS A 38 -10.87 -2.30 5.59
N VAL A 39 -10.29 -1.11 5.51
CA VAL A 39 -8.93 -0.80 5.95
C VAL A 39 -9.01 0.09 7.19
N PRO A 40 -8.71 -0.44 8.38
CA PRO A 40 -8.76 0.34 9.60
C PRO A 40 -7.88 1.59 9.52
N PRO A 41 -8.33 2.76 10.01
CA PRO A 41 -7.52 3.99 10.00
C PRO A 41 -6.14 3.84 10.66
N LYS A 42 -6.03 2.95 11.67
CA LYS A 42 -4.75 2.63 12.32
C LYS A 42 -3.74 2.01 11.34
N THR A 43 -4.21 1.22 10.36
CA THR A 43 -3.38 0.62 9.32
C THR A 43 -2.75 1.70 8.44
N ILE A 44 -3.50 2.75 8.08
CA ILE A 44 -2.97 3.89 7.31
C ILE A 44 -1.93 4.67 8.13
N LYS A 45 -2.17 4.88 9.42
CA LYS A 45 -1.17 5.51 10.30
C LYS A 45 0.13 4.71 10.39
N VAL A 46 0.06 3.38 10.39
CA VAL A 46 1.25 2.52 10.35
C VAL A 46 2.00 2.68 9.02
N ALA A 47 1.27 2.79 7.90
CA ALA A 47 1.86 3.06 6.59
C ALA A 47 2.68 4.37 6.61
N GLU A 48 2.09 5.46 7.12
CA GLU A 48 2.75 6.77 7.26
C GLU A 48 3.98 6.70 8.17
N MET A 49 3.88 5.98 9.30
CA MET A 49 5.03 5.76 10.21
C MET A 49 6.17 5.01 9.53
N LEU A 50 5.85 3.98 8.73
CA LEU A 50 6.86 3.21 8.01
C LEU A 50 7.54 4.04 6.92
N VAL A 51 6.80 4.88 6.21
CA VAL A 51 7.39 5.85 5.26
C VAL A 51 8.38 6.76 5.98
N ALA A 52 8.05 7.26 7.17
CA ALA A 52 8.94 8.11 7.96
C ALA A 52 10.24 7.41 8.43
N THR A 53 10.29 6.08 8.46
CA THR A 53 11.54 5.35 8.78
C THR A 53 12.59 5.44 7.68
N GLY A 54 12.19 5.72 6.43
CA GLY A 54 13.10 5.74 5.29
C GLY A 54 13.69 4.37 4.92
N LEU A 55 13.09 3.26 5.39
CA LEU A 55 13.57 1.90 5.17
C LEU A 55 12.75 1.19 4.07
N PRO A 56 13.27 1.08 2.82
CA PRO A 56 12.51 0.57 1.67
C PRO A 56 11.93 -0.84 1.88
N HIS A 57 12.70 -1.73 2.52
CA HIS A 57 12.29 -3.11 2.76
C HIS A 57 11.09 -3.21 3.70
N GLN A 58 10.99 -2.34 4.71
CA GLN A 58 9.86 -2.34 5.63
C GLN A 58 8.59 -1.82 4.94
N ILE A 59 8.73 -0.75 4.15
CA ILE A 59 7.65 -0.18 3.34
C ILE A 59 7.12 -1.23 2.37
N ASN A 60 8.01 -1.92 1.64
CA ASN A 60 7.63 -2.97 0.69
C ASN A 60 6.96 -4.19 1.33
N ASN A 61 7.48 -4.65 2.48
CA ASN A 61 6.86 -5.76 3.21
C ASN A 61 5.44 -5.41 3.66
N PHE A 62 5.24 -4.17 4.14
CA PHE A 62 3.92 -3.70 4.55
C PHE A 62 2.99 -3.53 3.35
N ALA A 63 3.47 -2.99 2.23
CA ALA A 63 2.71 -2.88 0.99
C ALA A 63 2.20 -4.25 0.52
N SER A 64 3.06 -5.27 0.48
CA SER A 64 2.66 -6.65 0.14
C SER A 64 1.64 -7.24 1.11
N THR A 65 1.74 -6.89 2.40
CA THR A 65 0.75 -7.28 3.41
C THR A 65 -0.61 -6.63 3.14
N LEU A 66 -0.65 -5.34 2.81
CA LEU A 66 -1.89 -4.64 2.45
C LEU A 66 -2.54 -5.23 1.20
N GLU A 67 -1.75 -5.47 0.17
CA GLU A 67 -2.20 -6.09 -1.08
C GLU A 67 -2.82 -7.47 -0.82
N THR A 68 -2.18 -8.27 0.02
CA THR A 68 -2.68 -9.61 0.38
C THR A 68 -3.98 -9.55 1.18
N LEU A 69 -4.05 -8.69 2.21
CA LEU A 69 -5.19 -8.65 3.13
C LEU A 69 -6.41 -7.92 2.55
N TYR A 70 -6.18 -6.89 1.74
CA TYR A 70 -7.25 -5.99 1.31
C TYR A 70 -7.37 -5.91 -0.22
N GLY A 71 -6.28 -6.13 -0.94
CA GLY A 71 -6.25 -6.11 -2.41
C GLY A 71 -6.85 -7.37 -3.06
N ASN A 72 -6.62 -8.55 -2.48
CA ASN A 72 -7.06 -9.84 -3.04
C ASN A 72 -8.52 -10.21 -2.71
N ASP A 73 -9.03 -9.81 -1.54
CA ASP A 73 -10.42 -10.04 -1.14
C ASP A 73 -11.44 -9.31 -2.03
N ILE A 74 -10.99 -8.27 -2.73
CA ILE A 74 -11.80 -7.53 -3.67
C ILE A 74 -11.48 -8.01 -5.09
N GLN A 75 -11.68 -9.30 -5.35
CA GLN A 75 -11.90 -9.74 -6.72
C GLN A 75 -13.14 -9.02 -7.24
N LEU A 76 -12.94 -8.16 -8.25
CA LEU A 76 -14.01 -7.63 -9.06
C LEU A 76 -14.36 -8.77 -10.02
N ASN A 77 -15.54 -9.37 -9.84
CA ASN A 77 -16.07 -10.22 -10.90
C ASN A 77 -16.19 -9.36 -12.14
N ASN A 78 -15.49 -9.78 -13.19
CA ASN A 78 -15.59 -9.21 -14.53
C ASN A 78 -16.93 -9.61 -15.16
#